data_AF-A0A6N9R3S0-F1
#
_entry.id   AF-A0A6N9R3S0-F1
#
_cell.length_a   1.000
_cell.length_b   1.000
_cell.length_c   1.000
_cell.angle_alpha   90.00
_cell.angle_beta   90.00
_cell.angle_gamma   90.00
#
_symmetry.space_group_name_H-M   'P 1'
#
loop_
_entity.id
_entity.type
_entity.pdbx_description
1 polymer ?
#
loop_
_entity_poly.entity_id
_entity_poly.type
_entity_poly.pdbx_seq_one_letter_code
_entity_poly.pdbx_strand_id
1 'polypeptide(L)'
;MDKAQGCETGRTAETCGRKLSGRDVSHPMGFAEHPWVMVRHADDHVHVVVCRVSDEGTVWHGRNDRRAAQSVCTRLELEHGLQTAPRRREAGRGKRSVFAVRQQQEQQAQVVAARRAEWEQIRKVVERDTPAPRRQSPKPEQQQRVVPAHPLEQVQHLPRPGSDREDHGRGL
;
A
#
# COMPACT_ATOMS: atom_id res chain seq x y z
N MET A 1 -13.95 -42.83 29.33
CA MET A 1 -13.89 -42.83 27.85
C MET A 1 -14.69 -41.61 27.43
N ASP A 2 -14.07 -40.44 27.51
CA ASP A 2 -14.76 -39.17 27.31
C ASP A 2 -14.36 -38.62 25.96
N LYS A 3 -15.38 -38.52 25.09
CA LYS A 3 -15.26 -38.00 23.74
C LYS A 3 -14.92 -36.52 23.84
N ALA A 4 -13.72 -36.16 23.36
CA ALA A 4 -13.35 -34.79 23.08
C ALA A 4 -14.27 -34.25 21.97
N GLN A 5 -15.20 -33.40 22.37
CA GLN A 5 -16.03 -32.58 21.51
C GLN A 5 -15.14 -31.74 20.59
N GLY A 6 -15.48 -31.72 19.31
CA GLY A 6 -14.62 -31.28 18.21
C GLY A 6 -14.12 -29.83 18.30
N CYS A 7 -12.88 -29.64 17.85
CA CYS A 7 -12.31 -28.35 17.47
C CYS A 7 -13.10 -27.76 16.30
N GLU A 8 -14.11 -26.95 16.60
CA GLU A 8 -14.81 -26.12 15.62
C GLU A 8 -13.90 -24.99 15.12
N THR A 9 -13.77 -24.94 13.79
CA THR A 9 -13.54 -23.77 12.95
C THR A 9 -12.35 -22.88 13.28
N GLY A 10 -11.25 -23.14 12.55
CA GLY A 10 -10.13 -22.21 12.41
C GLY A 10 -10.62 -20.82 12.05
N ARG A 11 -10.29 -19.84 12.89
CA ARG A 11 -10.49 -18.42 12.63
C ARG A 11 -9.77 -18.05 11.35
N THR A 12 -10.52 -17.97 10.26
CA THR A 12 -10.10 -17.30 9.03
C THR A 12 -9.89 -15.81 9.32
N ALA A 13 -9.26 -15.10 8.39
CA ALA A 13 -8.70 -13.75 8.53
C ALA A 13 -9.67 -12.63 8.99
N GLU A 14 -10.92 -12.94 9.35
CA GLU A 14 -11.94 -12.03 9.87
C GLU A 14 -11.51 -11.26 11.13
N THR A 15 -10.55 -11.80 11.92
CA THR A 15 -9.99 -11.10 13.09
C THR A 15 -8.63 -10.43 12.84
N CYS A 16 -8.08 -10.54 11.63
CA CYS A 16 -6.68 -10.21 11.29
C CYS A 16 -6.39 -8.70 11.28
N GLY A 17 -7.38 -7.87 10.93
CA GLY A 17 -7.18 -6.43 10.69
C GLY A 17 -6.78 -5.59 11.91
N ARG A 18 -6.87 -6.11 13.13
CA ARG A 18 -6.57 -5.34 14.36
C ARG A 18 -5.27 -5.73 15.07
N LYS A 19 -4.50 -6.69 14.54
CA LYS A 19 -3.33 -7.27 15.27
C LYS A 19 -1.96 -7.04 14.63
N LEU A 20 -1.88 -6.92 13.31
CA LEU A 20 -0.61 -6.73 12.60
C LEU A 20 -0.31 -5.24 12.43
N SER A 21 0.76 -4.77 13.03
CA SER A 21 1.29 -3.43 12.76
C SER A 21 2.35 -3.48 11.67
N GLY A 22 2.50 -2.39 10.90
CA GLY A 22 3.60 -2.29 9.94
C GLY A 22 4.99 -2.23 10.60
N ARG A 23 5.03 -1.94 11.91
CA ARG A 23 6.26 -2.03 12.71
C ARG A 23 6.74 -3.47 12.85
N ASP A 24 5.80 -4.40 13.04
CA ASP A 24 6.06 -5.83 13.22
C ASP A 24 6.69 -6.47 11.98
N VAL A 25 6.48 -5.85 10.82
CA VAL A 25 7.07 -6.26 9.54
C VAL A 25 8.37 -5.50 9.26
N SER A 26 8.38 -4.17 9.42
CA SER A 26 9.50 -3.32 9.00
C SER A 26 10.80 -3.53 9.79
N HIS A 27 10.71 -3.72 11.11
CA HIS A 27 11.88 -3.94 11.97
C HIS A 27 12.64 -5.22 11.62
N PRO A 28 12.01 -6.41 11.65
CA PRO A 28 12.74 -7.66 11.36
C PRO A 28 13.15 -7.78 9.88
N MET A 29 12.53 -7.03 8.98
CA MET A 29 12.90 -6.97 7.57
C MET A 29 14.03 -5.96 7.28
N GLY A 30 14.40 -5.14 8.27
CA GLY A 30 15.51 -4.19 8.16
C GLY A 30 15.21 -2.98 7.28
N PHE A 31 13.93 -2.57 7.18
CA PHE A 31 13.53 -1.35 6.47
C PHE A 31 12.82 -0.33 7.36
N ALA A 32 12.95 -0.44 8.69
CA ALA A 32 12.29 0.44 9.66
C ALA A 32 12.62 1.93 9.44
N GLU A 33 13.87 2.24 9.09
CA GLU A 33 14.36 3.60 8.83
C GLU A 33 14.03 4.10 7.40
N HIS A 34 13.33 3.30 6.62
CA HIS A 34 12.96 3.66 5.25
C HIS A 34 11.47 4.04 5.20
N PRO A 35 11.06 5.04 4.40
CA PRO A 35 9.64 5.34 4.21
C PRO A 35 8.88 4.12 3.68
N TRP A 36 7.79 3.74 4.34
CA TRP A 36 6.94 2.63 3.92
C TRP A 36 5.46 2.92 4.16
N VAL A 37 4.60 2.24 3.39
CA VAL A 37 3.15 2.30 3.51
C VAL A 37 2.60 0.89 3.56
N MET A 38 1.69 0.64 4.51
CA MET A 38 0.92 -0.60 4.61
C MET A 38 -0.55 -0.31 4.28
N VAL A 39 -1.11 -1.04 3.33
CA VAL A 39 -2.51 -0.92 2.88
C VAL A 39 -3.20 -2.26 3.04
N ARG A 40 -4.31 -2.30 3.78
CA ARG A 40 -5.21 -3.46 3.81
C ARG A 40 -6.11 -3.43 2.57
N HIS A 41 -6.02 -4.44 1.71
CA HIS A 41 -6.76 -4.49 0.45
C HIS A 41 -8.03 -5.33 0.53
N ALA A 42 -7.97 -6.44 1.26
CA ALA A 42 -9.15 -7.24 1.58
C ALA A 42 -9.04 -7.76 3.02
N ASP A 43 -9.99 -8.61 3.41
CA ASP A 43 -9.98 -9.14 4.77
C ASP A 43 -8.82 -10.12 5.04
N ASP A 44 -8.25 -10.67 3.98
CA ASP A 44 -7.26 -11.73 4.00
C ASP A 44 -5.83 -11.29 3.65
N HIS A 45 -5.61 -10.04 3.19
CA HIS A 45 -4.26 -9.57 2.86
C HIS A 45 -4.02 -8.06 2.97
N VAL A 46 -2.74 -7.74 3.23
CA VAL A 46 -2.19 -6.39 3.23
C VAL A 46 -1.07 -6.30 2.20
N HIS A 47 -0.92 -5.12 1.58
CA HIS A 47 0.23 -4.75 0.79
C HIS A 47 1.16 -3.87 1.64
N VAL A 48 2.45 -4.16 1.60
CA VAL A 48 3.49 -3.30 2.17
C VAL A 48 4.37 -2.82 1.03
N VAL A 49 4.43 -1.50 0.84
CA VAL A 49 5.26 -0.84 -0.16
C VAL A 49 6.35 -0.06 0.58
N VAL A 50 7.59 -0.25 0.18
CA VAL A 50 8.76 0.32 0.85
C VAL A 50 9.57 1.15 -0.15
N CYS A 51 9.89 2.38 0.19
CA CYS A 51 10.89 3.17 -0.50
C CYS A 51 12.27 2.59 -0.18
N ARG A 52 13.09 2.30 -1.19
CA ARG A 52 14.43 1.73 -0.96
C ARG A 52 15.44 2.74 -0.44
N VAL A 53 15.16 4.03 -0.55
CA VAL A 53 16.07 5.10 -0.13
C VAL A 53 15.51 5.72 1.15
N SER A 54 16.34 5.83 2.20
CA SER A 54 15.96 6.52 3.44
C SER A 54 16.01 8.03 3.25
N ASP A 55 15.52 8.79 4.23
CA ASP A 55 15.58 10.25 4.20
C ASP A 55 17.03 10.78 4.27
N GLU A 56 17.95 9.97 4.81
CA GLU A 56 19.40 10.20 4.87
C GLU A 56 20.15 9.73 3.61
N GLY A 57 19.43 9.19 2.62
CA GLY A 57 20.02 8.72 1.36
C GLY A 57 20.65 7.33 1.42
N THR A 58 20.43 6.55 2.49
CA THR A 58 20.89 5.17 2.57
C THR A 58 20.00 4.24 1.73
N VAL A 59 20.56 3.19 1.13
CA VAL A 59 19.80 2.28 0.25
C VAL A 59 19.59 0.92 0.92
N TRP A 60 18.32 0.55 1.10
CA TRP A 60 17.93 -0.82 1.44
C TRP A 60 18.05 -1.71 0.21
N HIS A 61 18.91 -2.73 0.30
CA HIS A 61 19.19 -3.62 -0.83
C HIS A 61 18.28 -4.84 -0.92
N GLY A 62 17.55 -5.20 0.15
CA GLY A 62 16.46 -6.20 0.13
C GLY A 62 16.81 -7.55 -0.54
N ARG A 63 18.08 -7.96 -0.55
CA ARG A 63 18.53 -9.08 -1.38
C ARG A 63 18.02 -10.41 -0.79
N ASN A 64 17.29 -11.19 -1.59
CA ASN A 64 16.65 -12.44 -1.16
C ASN A 64 15.61 -12.29 -0.02
N ASP A 65 14.93 -11.15 0.03
CA ASP A 65 13.91 -10.81 1.02
C ASP A 65 12.77 -11.83 1.12
N ARG A 66 12.43 -12.57 0.05
CA ARG A 66 11.33 -13.55 0.06
C ARG A 66 11.40 -14.53 1.22
N ARG A 67 12.58 -15.09 1.52
CA ARG A 67 12.73 -16.05 2.63
C ARG A 67 12.62 -15.35 3.98
N ALA A 68 13.22 -14.17 4.10
CA ALA A 68 13.13 -13.36 5.32
C ALA A 68 11.68 -12.96 5.60
N ALA A 69 10.97 -12.46 4.59
CA ALA A 69 9.55 -12.13 4.65
C ALA A 69 8.70 -13.33 5.06
N GLN A 70 8.93 -14.51 4.48
CA GLN A 70 8.22 -15.73 4.88
C GLN A 70 8.49 -16.11 6.34
N SER A 71 9.72 -15.98 6.82
CA SER A 71 10.06 -16.24 8.22
C SER A 71 9.38 -15.26 9.16
N VAL A 72 9.39 -13.96 8.81
CA VAL A 72 8.69 -12.91 9.57
C VAL A 72 7.19 -13.17 9.58
N CYS A 73 6.57 -13.42 8.44
CA CYS A 73 5.14 -13.73 8.35
C CYS A 73 4.76 -14.93 9.22
N THR A 74 5.54 -16.02 9.19
CA THR A 74 5.22 -17.18 10.03
C THR A 74 5.40 -16.91 11.51
N ARG A 75 6.41 -16.13 11.90
CA ARG A 75 6.54 -15.71 13.29
C ARG A 75 5.30 -14.93 13.72
N LEU A 76 4.85 -13.98 12.90
CA LEU A 76 3.64 -13.19 13.18
C LEU A 76 2.37 -14.03 13.16
N GLU A 77 2.26 -15.02 12.27
CA GLU A 77 1.14 -15.97 12.25
C GLU A 77 1.06 -16.72 13.58
N LEU A 78 2.19 -17.21 14.10
CA LEU A 78 2.25 -17.91 15.38
C LEU A 78 1.94 -16.97 16.56
N GLU A 79 2.55 -15.80 16.62
CA GLU A 79 2.37 -14.80 17.68
C GLU A 79 0.91 -14.33 17.80
N HIS A 80 0.20 -14.24 16.67
CA HIS A 80 -1.19 -13.79 16.64
C HIS A 80 -2.23 -14.92 16.60
N GLY A 81 -1.80 -16.19 16.59
CA GLY A 81 -2.68 -17.35 16.52
C GLY A 81 -3.44 -17.47 15.19
N LEU A 82 -2.81 -17.07 14.09
CA LEU A 82 -3.36 -17.13 12.74
C LEU A 82 -3.07 -18.48 12.07
N GLN A 83 -3.88 -18.81 11.06
CA GLN A 83 -3.60 -19.96 10.21
C GLN A 83 -2.29 -19.76 9.45
N THR A 84 -1.37 -20.74 9.59
CA THR A 84 -0.09 -20.72 8.87
C THR A 84 -0.29 -20.88 7.37
N ALA A 85 0.23 -19.96 6.58
CA ALA A 85 0.12 -20.03 5.13
C ALA A 85 1.04 -21.13 4.56
N PRO A 86 0.59 -21.91 3.54
CA PRO A 86 1.43 -22.91 2.90
C PRO A 86 2.63 -22.27 2.20
N ARG A 87 3.84 -22.58 2.69
CA ARG A 87 5.12 -22.02 2.22
C ARG A 87 5.52 -22.50 0.81
N ARG A 88 5.06 -23.70 0.44
CA ARG A 88 5.30 -24.34 -0.86
C ARG A 88 3.97 -24.55 -1.54
N ARG A 89 3.94 -24.39 -2.88
CA ARG A 89 2.81 -24.90 -3.66
C ARG A 89 2.67 -26.39 -3.36
N GLU A 90 1.51 -26.79 -2.88
CA GLU A 90 1.16 -28.19 -2.66
C GLU A 90 1.47 -28.99 -3.93
N ALA A 91 2.09 -30.16 -3.76
CA ALA A 91 2.64 -30.95 -4.86
C ALA A 91 1.60 -31.45 -5.89
N GLY A 92 0.30 -31.24 -5.64
CA GLY A 92 -0.80 -31.55 -6.57
C GLY A 92 -1.39 -30.35 -7.32
N ARG A 93 -0.99 -29.11 -7.02
CA ARG A 93 -1.51 -27.92 -7.72
C ARG A 93 -0.74 -27.73 -9.02
N GLY A 94 -1.09 -28.53 -10.02
CA GLY A 94 -0.54 -28.45 -11.37
C GLY A 94 -0.47 -27.01 -11.87
N LYS A 95 0.57 -26.69 -12.65
CA LYS A 95 0.69 -25.37 -13.30
C LYS A 95 -0.54 -25.21 -14.19
N ARG A 96 -1.46 -24.30 -13.83
CA ARG A 96 -2.58 -23.93 -14.70
C ARG A 96 -1.98 -23.37 -16.00
N SER A 97 -2.55 -23.74 -17.14
CA SER A 97 -2.14 -23.15 -18.41
C SER A 97 -2.36 -21.63 -18.35
N VAL A 98 -1.50 -20.87 -19.05
CA VAL A 98 -1.64 -19.41 -19.13
C VAL A 98 -3.04 -19.03 -19.63
N PHE A 99 -3.59 -19.82 -20.55
CA PHE A 99 -4.96 -19.66 -21.04
C PHE A 99 -6.01 -19.79 -19.94
N ALA A 100 -5.94 -20.85 -19.10
CA ALA A 100 -6.88 -21.04 -18.00
C ALA A 100 -6.76 -19.94 -16.93
N VAL A 101 -5.55 -19.44 -16.68
CA VAL A 101 -5.33 -18.30 -15.76
C VAL A 101 -5.97 -17.03 -16.33
N ARG A 102 -5.75 -16.74 -17.62
CA ARG A 102 -6.31 -15.57 -18.29
C ARG A 102 -7.85 -15.61 -18.32
N GLN A 103 -8.43 -16.75 -18.70
CA GLN A 103 -9.87 -16.94 -18.70
C GLN A 103 -10.46 -16.74 -17.30
N GLN A 104 -9.80 -17.26 -16.26
CA GLN A 104 -10.23 -17.04 -14.88
C GLN A 104 -10.15 -15.56 -14.46
N GLN A 105 -9.10 -14.84 -14.85
CA GLN A 105 -8.97 -13.40 -14.58
C GLN A 105 -10.06 -12.59 -15.31
N GLU A 106 -10.36 -12.94 -16.56
CA GLU A 106 -11.43 -12.31 -17.34
C GLU A 106 -12.80 -12.55 -16.69
N GLN A 107 -13.09 -13.78 -16.24
CA GLN A 107 -14.31 -14.09 -15.48
C GLN A 107 -14.39 -13.29 -14.17
N GLN A 108 -13.30 -13.21 -13.41
CA GLN A 108 -13.27 -12.41 -12.18
C GLN A 108 -13.48 -10.92 -12.46
N ALA A 109 -12.87 -10.38 -13.52
CA ALA A 109 -13.05 -9.00 -13.95
C ALA A 109 -14.50 -8.71 -14.34
N GLN A 110 -15.17 -9.64 -15.02
CA GLN A 110 -16.60 -9.54 -15.36
C GLN A 110 -17.48 -9.50 -14.11
N VAL A 111 -17.22 -10.35 -13.12
CA VAL A 111 -17.95 -10.35 -11.84
C VAL A 111 -17.77 -9.03 -11.10
N VAL A 112 -16.55 -8.52 -11.03
CA VAL A 112 -16.26 -7.22 -10.39
C VAL A 112 -16.93 -6.07 -11.15
N ALA A 113 -16.92 -6.11 -12.48
CA ALA A 113 -17.58 -5.11 -13.32
C ALA A 113 -19.10 -5.13 -13.16
N ALA A 114 -19.72 -6.31 -13.14
CA ALA A 114 -21.15 -6.48 -12.91
C ALA A 114 -21.55 -5.93 -11.54
N ARG A 115 -20.81 -6.30 -10.48
CA ARG A 115 -21.04 -5.80 -9.13
C ARG A 115 -20.88 -4.29 -9.04
N ARG A 116 -19.89 -3.70 -9.72
CA ARG A 116 -19.74 -2.24 -9.81
C ARG A 116 -20.94 -1.60 -10.51
N ALA A 117 -21.45 -2.20 -11.58
CA ALA A 117 -22.61 -1.69 -12.29
C ALA A 117 -23.88 -1.76 -11.42
N GLU A 118 -24.09 -2.85 -10.67
CA GLU A 118 -25.18 -2.96 -9.70
C GLU A 118 -25.12 -1.86 -8.64
N TRP A 119 -23.95 -1.64 -8.04
CA TRP A 119 -23.74 -0.55 -7.07
C TRP A 119 -24.00 0.82 -7.67
N GLU A 120 -23.64 1.03 -8.94
CA GLU A 120 -23.93 2.27 -9.67
C GLU A 120 -25.44 2.48 -9.87
N GLN A 121 -26.20 1.42 -10.15
CA GLN A 121 -27.66 1.50 -10.23
C GLN A 121 -28.28 1.82 -8.87
N ILE A 122 -27.83 1.14 -7.80
CA ILE A 122 -28.28 1.42 -6.43
C ILE A 122 -28.00 2.88 -6.08
N ARG A 123 -26.79 3.38 -6.38
CA ARG A 123 -26.41 4.77 -6.15
C ARG A 123 -27.37 5.76 -6.81
N LYS A 124 -27.74 5.53 -8.08
CA LYS A 124 -28.70 6.38 -8.81
C LYS A 124 -30.11 6.35 -8.20
N VAL A 125 -30.57 5.19 -7.73
CA VAL A 125 -31.86 5.08 -7.03
C VAL A 125 -31.82 5.87 -5.72
N VAL A 126 -30.76 5.71 -4.92
CA VAL A 126 -30.58 6.45 -3.66
C VAL A 126 -30.53 7.95 -3.92
N GLU A 127 -29.82 8.41 -4.94
CA GLU A 127 -29.74 9.83 -5.32
C GLU A 127 -31.10 10.39 -5.75
N ARG A 128 -31.92 9.58 -6.45
CA ARG A 128 -33.28 9.96 -6.85
C ARG A 128 -34.23 10.08 -5.66
N ASP A 129 -34.20 9.08 -4.76
CA ASP A 129 -35.14 8.98 -3.66
C ASP A 129 -34.74 9.87 -2.46
N THR A 130 -33.45 10.22 -2.35
CA THR A 130 -32.92 11.16 -1.36
C THR A 130 -32.04 12.19 -2.07
N PRO A 131 -32.63 13.20 -2.74
CA PRO A 131 -31.84 14.23 -3.39
C PRO A 131 -30.97 14.92 -2.34
N ALA A 132 -29.67 15.02 -2.62
CA ALA A 132 -28.74 15.70 -1.74
C ALA A 132 -29.27 17.10 -1.41
N PRO A 133 -29.19 17.55 -0.15
CA PRO A 133 -29.57 18.92 0.19
C PRO A 133 -28.77 19.86 -0.72
N ARG A 134 -29.48 20.73 -1.46
CA ARG A 134 -28.85 21.75 -2.30
C ARG A 134 -27.90 22.52 -1.39
N ARG A 135 -26.59 22.30 -1.56
CA ARG A 135 -25.58 23.19 -0.98
C ARG A 135 -25.86 24.54 -1.62
N GLN A 136 -26.48 25.44 -0.85
CA GLN A 136 -26.40 26.85 -1.16
C GLN A 136 -24.92 27.15 -1.09
N SER A 137 -24.30 27.43 -2.23
CA SER A 137 -22.95 27.98 -2.25
C SER A 137 -22.99 29.18 -1.30
N PRO A 138 -22.13 29.25 -0.27
CA PRO A 138 -21.98 30.49 0.46
C PRO A 138 -21.72 31.58 -0.58
N LYS A 139 -22.44 32.70 -0.48
CA LYS A 139 -22.18 33.88 -1.31
C LYS A 139 -20.66 34.10 -1.31
N PRO A 140 -20.06 34.52 -2.42
CA PRO A 140 -18.66 34.91 -2.42
C PRO A 140 -18.53 36.09 -1.45
N GLU A 141 -18.25 35.78 -0.20
CA GLU A 141 -17.79 36.74 0.78
C GLU A 141 -16.46 37.21 0.20
N GLN A 142 -16.40 38.49 -0.17
CA GLN A 142 -15.18 39.12 -0.64
C GLN A 142 -14.11 38.73 0.36
N GLN A 143 -13.17 37.88 -0.06
CA GLN A 143 -11.99 37.61 0.73
C GLN A 143 -11.29 38.94 0.88
N GLN A 144 -11.48 39.56 2.04
CA GLN A 144 -10.73 40.71 2.44
C GLN A 144 -9.29 40.26 2.38
N ARG A 145 -8.53 40.84 1.46
CA ARG A 145 -7.09 40.60 1.31
C ARG A 145 -6.46 40.91 2.66
N VAL A 146 -6.21 39.87 3.46
CA VAL A 146 -5.35 40.01 4.63
C VAL A 146 -3.96 40.24 4.07
N VAL A 147 -3.51 41.48 4.13
CA VAL A 147 -2.14 41.87 3.84
C VAL A 147 -1.27 41.16 4.88
N PRO A 148 -0.35 40.26 4.50
CA PRO A 148 0.59 39.72 5.47
C PRO A 148 1.46 40.87 5.98
N ALA A 149 1.43 41.11 7.29
CA ALA A 149 2.23 42.12 7.97
C ALA A 149 3.68 41.65 8.14
N HIS A 150 4.36 41.25 7.07
CA HIS A 150 5.80 40.96 7.11
C HIS A 150 6.46 41.41 5.81
N PRO A 151 7.50 42.26 5.86
CA PRO A 151 8.31 42.57 4.69
C PRO A 151 8.99 41.28 4.21
N LEU A 152 8.78 40.94 2.94
CA LEU A 152 9.59 39.94 2.26
C LEU A 152 11.01 40.50 2.14
N GLU A 153 11.94 40.00 2.96
CA GLU A 153 13.35 40.18 2.64
C GLU A 153 13.62 39.48 1.30
N GLN A 154 13.95 40.31 0.31
CA GLN A 154 14.41 39.87 -0.99
C GLN A 154 15.77 39.20 -0.79
N VAL A 155 15.80 37.87 -0.85
CA VAL A 155 17.04 37.11 -0.94
C VAL A 155 17.70 37.48 -2.28
N GLN A 156 18.72 38.32 -2.21
CA GLN A 156 19.54 38.66 -3.37
C GLN A 156 20.26 37.39 -3.84
N HIS A 157 19.94 36.95 -5.06
CA HIS A 157 20.69 35.91 -5.74
C HIS A 157 22.13 36.39 -5.97
N LEU A 158 23.09 35.84 -5.22
CA LEU A 158 24.50 35.98 -5.59
C LEU A 158 24.77 35.23 -6.91
N PRO A 159 25.52 35.81 -7.86
CA PRO A 159 25.95 35.12 -9.06
C PRO A 159 26.90 33.96 -8.71
N ARG A 160 26.70 32.82 -9.37
CA ARG A 160 27.60 31.66 -9.29
C ARG A 160 29.00 32.05 -9.82
N PRO A 161 30.10 31.72 -9.11
CA PRO A 161 31.44 31.84 -9.67
C PRO A 161 31.60 30.87 -10.85
N GLY A 162 32.23 31.38 -11.91
CA GLY A 162 32.36 30.75 -13.21
C GLY A 162 33.08 29.41 -13.20
N SER A 163 32.68 28.55 -14.13
CA SER A 163 33.42 27.36 -14.53
C SER A 163 34.64 27.79 -15.34
N ASP A 164 35.81 27.83 -14.71
CA ASP A 164 37.06 27.89 -15.45
C ASP A 164 37.31 26.54 -16.10
N ARG A 165 37.15 26.56 -17.42
CA ARG A 165 37.39 25.46 -18.34
C ARG A 165 38.86 25.53 -18.73
N GLU A 166 39.72 24.86 -17.97
CA GLU A 166 41.13 24.73 -18.35
C GLU A 166 41.28 23.75 -19.52
N ASP A 167 41.59 24.34 -20.66
CA ASP A 167 42.04 23.74 -21.90
C ASP A 167 43.48 23.24 -21.72
N HIS A 168 43.68 21.93 -21.61
CA HIS A 168 45.00 21.33 -21.80
C HIS A 168 45.09 20.76 -23.20
N GLY A 169 45.51 21.66 -24.10
CA GLY A 169 45.97 21.34 -25.45
C GLY A 169 47.13 20.35 -25.46
N ARG A 170 47.12 19.50 -26.49
CA ARG A 170 48.19 18.59 -26.90
C ARG A 170 49.46 19.35 -27.29
N GLY A 171 50.63 18.77 -27.01
CA GLY A 171 51.86 19.12 -27.73
C GLY A 171 53.12 18.45 -27.20
N LEU A 172 53.61 17.49 -28.01
CA LEU A 172 54.95 16.83 -28.05
C LEU A 172 55.15 15.59 -27.17
#